data_AF-A0A919RD71-F1
#
_entry.id   AF-A0A919RD71-F1
#
_cell.length_a   1.000
_cell.length_b   1.000
_cell.length_c   1.000
_cell.angle_alpha   90.00
_cell.angle_beta   90.00
_cell.angle_gamma   90.00
#
_symmetry.space_group_name_H-M   'P 1'
#
loop_
_entity.id
_entity.type
_entity.pdbx_description
1 polymer ?
#
loop_
_entity_poly.entity_id
_entity_poly.type
_entity_poly.pdbx_seq_one_letter_code
_entity_poly.pdbx_strand_id
1 'polypeptide(L)' 'MRALADRVPGSASLRYEREGHALYLSGKPCVVAHANRYLIDLRPPPANAACVPEQ' A
#
# COMPACT_ATOMS: atom_id res chain seq x y z
N MET A 1 18.36 -1.50 4.73
CA MET A 1 17.42 -2.63 4.61
C MET A 1 16.63 -2.47 3.32
N ARG A 2 16.58 -3.51 2.46
CA ARG A 2 15.72 -3.51 1.27
C ARG A 2 14.32 -3.98 1.66
N ALA A 3 13.27 -3.39 1.09
CA ALA A 3 11.90 -3.84 1.35
C ALA A 3 11.69 -5.24 0.75
N LEU A 4 10.77 -6.03 1.33
CA LEU A 4 10.41 -7.33 0.76
C LEU A 4 9.87 -7.20 -0.67
N ALA A 5 9.08 -6.14 -0.93
CA ALA A 5 8.52 -5.85 -2.25
C ALA A 5 9.61 -5.68 -3.32
N ASP A 6 10.80 -5.19 -2.98
CA ASP A 6 11.91 -5.00 -3.93
C ASP A 6 12.50 -6.32 -4.46
N ARG A 7 12.09 -7.46 -3.88
CA ARG A 7 12.50 -8.81 -4.29
C ARG A 7 11.43 -9.54 -5.10
N VAL A 8 10.25 -8.94 -5.26
CA VAL A 8 9.10 -9.54 -5.96
C VAL A 8 8.77 -8.68 -7.18
N PRO A 9 9.02 -9.18 -8.41
CA PRO A 9 8.70 -8.42 -9.62
C PRO A 9 7.23 -7.97 -9.66
N GLY A 10 6.99 -6.73 -10.08
CA GLY A 10 5.64 -6.15 -10.14
C GLY A 10 5.05 -5.72 -8.79
N SER A 11 5.78 -5.88 -7.68
CA SER A 11 5.35 -5.42 -6.35
C SER A 11 5.93 -4.06 -5.99
N ALA A 12 5.24 -3.35 -5.09
CA ALA A 12 5.70 -2.10 -4.51
C ALA A 12 5.25 -1.98 -3.04
N SER A 13 5.92 -1.14 -2.25
CA SER A 13 5.50 -0.82 -0.89
C SER A 13 4.64 0.45 -0.87
N LEU A 14 3.61 0.44 -0.02
CA LEU A 14 2.79 1.60 0.33
C LEU A 14 3.04 1.93 1.80
N ARG A 15 3.53 3.14 2.10
CA ARG A 15 3.73 3.56 3.49
C ARG A 15 2.39 3.98 4.10
N TYR A 16 2.19 3.67 5.37
CA TYR A 16 1.14 4.28 6.18
C TYR A 16 1.83 5.08 7.27
N GLU A 17 1.51 6.36 7.41
CA GLU A 17 2.34 7.29 8.21
C GLU A 17 2.11 7.21 9.72
N ARG A 18 1.32 6.23 10.17
CA ARG A 18 1.00 5.97 11.57
C ARG A 18 1.07 4.48 11.89
N GLU A 19 0.93 4.17 13.16
CA GLU A 19 0.70 2.83 13.66
C GLU A 19 -0.51 2.16 12.98
N GLY A 20 -0.39 0.85 12.72
CA GLY A 20 -1.49 0.06 12.23
C GLY A 20 -1.11 -1.38 11.90
N HIS A 21 -2.13 -2.23 11.77
CA HIS A 21 -1.98 -3.64 11.47
C HIS A 21 -3.09 -4.06 10.51
N ALA A 22 -2.76 -4.90 9.52
CA ALA A 22 -3.73 -5.41 8.54
C ALA A 22 -4.59 -4.31 7.87
N LEU A 23 -3.98 -3.17 7.50
CA LEU A 23 -4.66 -1.93 7.09
C LEU A 23 -5.72 -2.07 5.98
N TYR A 24 -5.49 -2.99 5.03
CA TYR A 24 -6.48 -3.33 4.00
C TYR A 24 -7.74 -3.97 4.59
N LEU A 25 -7.57 -4.94 5.49
CA LEU A 25 -8.66 -5.63 6.18
C LEU A 25 -9.35 -4.73 7.21
N SER A 26 -8.62 -3.75 7.77
CA SER A 26 -9.19 -2.72 8.64
C SER A 26 -9.92 -1.60 7.87
N GLY A 27 -10.05 -1.71 6.55
CA GLY A 27 -10.86 -0.81 5.74
C GLY A 27 -10.31 0.61 5.61
N LYS A 28 -9.00 0.84 5.77
CA LYS A 28 -8.43 2.19 5.64
C LYS A 28 -8.58 2.69 4.20
N PRO A 29 -9.36 3.77 3.93
CA PRO A 29 -9.82 4.09 2.57
C PRO A 29 -8.69 4.23 1.55
N CYS A 30 -7.64 5.00 1.88
CA CYS A 30 -6.48 5.17 1.01
C CYS A 30 -5.76 3.84 0.71
N VAL A 31 -5.60 2.97 1.71
CA VAL A 31 -4.93 1.67 1.55
C VAL A 31 -5.78 0.74 0.68
N VAL A 32 -7.10 0.70 0.93
CA VAL A 32 -8.05 -0.09 0.13
C VAL A 32 -8.04 0.36 -1.33
N ALA A 33 -8.01 1.66 -1.60
CA ALA A 33 -7.96 2.17 -2.97
C ALA A 33 -6.70 1.71 -3.72
N HIS A 34 -5.52 1.80 -3.09
CA HIS A 34 -4.27 1.32 -3.70
C HIS A 34 -4.24 -0.19 -3.89
N ALA A 35 -4.70 -0.95 -2.90
CA ALA A 35 -4.77 -2.40 -2.98
C ALA A 35 -5.72 -2.85 -4.09
N ASN A 36 -6.93 -2.29 -4.15
CA ASN A 36 -7.91 -2.62 -5.19
C ASN A 36 -7.39 -2.29 -6.58
N ARG A 37 -6.74 -1.13 -6.76
CA ARG A 37 -6.12 -0.77 -8.05
C ARG A 37 -5.07 -1.79 -8.50
N TYR A 38 -4.27 -2.31 -7.57
CA TYR A 38 -3.33 -3.39 -7.89
C TYR A 38 -4.05 -4.71 -8.20
N LEU A 39 -5.03 -5.10 -7.39
CA LEU A 39 -5.73 -6.38 -7.54
C LEU A 39 -6.60 -6.45 -8.82
N ILE A 40 -7.15 -5.33 -9.26
CA ILE A 40 -8.04 -5.25 -10.43
C ILE A 40 -7.24 -4.96 -11.69
N ASP A 41 -6.33 -3.97 -11.65
CA ASP A 41 -5.68 -3.46 -12.86
C ASP A 41 -4.20 -3.86 -12.97
N LEU A 42 -3.64 -4.57 -11.98
CA LEU A 42 -2.20 -4.84 -11.86
C LEU A 42 -1.35 -3.55 -11.85
N ARG A 43 -1.90 -2.46 -11.29
CA ARG A 43 -1.23 -1.16 -11.21
C ARG A 43 -0.73 -0.84 -9.79
N PRO A 44 0.57 -1.02 -9.51
CA PRO A 44 1.15 -0.75 -8.19
C PRO A 44 1.08 0.74 -7.83
N PRO A 45 1.21 1.10 -6.53
CA PRO A 45 1.38 2.48 -6.10
C PRO A 45 2.65 3.11 -6.72
N PRO A 46 2.69 4.45 -6.92
CA PRO A 46 3.92 5.13 -7.31
C PRO A 46 5.02 4.97 -6.24
N ALA A 47 6.27 5.14 -6.63
CA ALA A 47 7.39 5.14 -5.70
C ALA A 47 7.15 6.17 -4.58
N ASN A 48 7.45 5.78 -3.34
CA ASN A 48 7.25 6.59 -2.13
C ASN A 48 5.78 6.97 -1.83
N ALA A 49 4.79 6.29 -2.44
CA ALA A 49 3.40 6.48 -2.06
C ALA A 49 3.19 6.28 -0.55
N ALA A 50 2.42 7.19 0.03
CA ALA A 50 2.06 7.14 1.43
C ALA A 50 0.57 7.43 1.60
N CYS A 51 -0.05 6.70 2.53
CA CYS A 51 -1.38 6.99 3.04
C CYS A 51 -1.25 7.67 4.40
N VAL A 52 -1.93 8.81 4.54
CA VAL A 52 -2.14 9.46 5.84
C VAL A 52 -3.47 8.98 6.41
N PRO A 53 -3.60 8.81 7.73
CA PRO A 53 -4.90 8.62 8.35
C PRO A 53 -5.77 9.86 8.13
N GLU A 54 -7.06 9.63 7.92
CA GLU A 54 -8.05 10.69 8.11
C GLU A 54 -8.00 11.15 9.58
N GLN A 55 -8.14 12.46 9.79
CA GLN A 55 -8.16 13.06 11.13
C GLN A 55 -9.36 12.55 11.94
#